data_AF-A0A7X8XPW3-F1
#
_entry.id   AF-A0A7X8XPW3-F1
#
_cell.length_a   1.000
_cell.length_b   1.000
_cell.length_c   1.000
_cell.angle_alpha   90.00
_cell.angle_beta   90.00
_cell.angle_gamma   90.00
#
_symmetry.space_group_name_H-M   'P 1'
#
loop_
_entity.id
_entity.type
_entity.pdbx_description
1 polymer ?
#
loop_
_entity_poly.entity_id
_entity_poly.type
_entity_poly.pdbx_seq_one_letter_code
_entity_poly.pdbx_strand_id
1 'polypeptide(L)'
;LPRRSSPAVSRITDSDMAEHPCLAMPRAAFMAVGGENELIPRGLDPYLRTAFREAGYRVVVVPGVVYHHLPPATLIRLLRQFFRNGAQSRYCSQLYPEWVYDTLEEHGAGPAPRVPVGGRALRLARGVVQAALKGHWVHVACRLSYAAGWLWQSLGRSGAC
;
A
#
# COMPACT_ATOMS: atom_id res chain seq x y z
N LEU A 1 0.16 10.00 11.90
CA LEU A 1 0.83 8.73 12.29
C LEU A 1 1.70 8.28 11.13
N PRO A 2 3.01 7.99 11.30
CA PRO A 2 3.84 7.52 10.19
C PRO A 2 3.48 6.08 9.76
N ARG A 3 3.34 5.83 8.45
CA ARG A 3 2.82 4.54 7.95
C ARG A 3 3.76 3.34 8.13
N ARG A 4 5.06 3.58 8.12
CA ARG A 4 6.05 2.49 8.17
C ARG A 4 6.40 2.03 9.58
N SER A 5 6.31 2.94 10.54
CA SER A 5 6.61 2.70 11.94
C SER A 5 5.92 3.80 12.76
N SER A 6 4.96 3.39 13.58
CA SER A 6 4.24 4.27 14.48
C SER A 6 4.36 3.73 15.90
N PRO A 7 4.54 4.59 16.92
CA PRO A 7 4.34 4.17 18.30
C PRO A 7 2.87 3.80 18.52
N ALA A 8 2.60 2.99 19.55
CA ALA A 8 1.24 2.73 19.99
C ALA A 8 0.52 4.05 20.33
N VAL A 9 -0.76 4.14 19.97
CA VAL A 9 -1.60 5.30 20.34
C VAL A 9 -2.18 5.10 21.75
N SER A 10 -2.41 6.20 22.48
CA SER A 10 -3.00 6.18 23.83
C SER A 10 -4.52 6.36 23.84
N ARG A 11 -5.10 6.76 22.71
CA ARG A 11 -6.55 6.97 22.50
C ARG A 11 -6.95 6.50 21.11
N ILE A 12 -8.24 6.18 20.93
CA ILE A 12 -8.80 5.87 19.61
C ILE A 12 -8.45 7.02 18.68
N THR A 13 -7.71 6.72 17.61
CA THR A 13 -7.19 7.73 16.69
C THR A 13 -7.69 7.44 15.29
N ASP A 14 -8.44 8.37 14.71
CA ASP A 14 -8.87 8.28 13.31
C ASP A 14 -7.65 8.20 12.39
N SER A 15 -7.70 7.24 11.47
CA SER A 15 -6.55 6.88 10.66
C SER A 15 -6.98 6.16 9.40
N ASP A 16 -6.10 6.10 8.41
CA ASP A 16 -6.20 5.17 7.29
C ASP A 16 -5.13 4.09 7.41
N MET A 17 -4.70 3.72 8.63
CA MET A 17 -3.64 2.73 8.90
C MET A 17 -4.11 1.29 9.00
N ALA A 18 -5.41 1.02 9.11
CA ALA A 18 -5.85 -0.35 9.29
C ALA A 18 -5.42 -1.23 8.10
N GLU A 19 -4.62 -2.25 8.38
CA GLU A 19 -3.98 -3.14 7.40
C GLU A 19 -4.42 -4.58 7.67
N HIS A 20 -4.65 -5.37 6.63
CA HIS A 20 -5.18 -6.74 6.74
C HIS A 20 -4.56 -7.63 7.82
N PRO A 21 -3.23 -7.58 8.06
CA PRO A 21 -2.61 -8.44 9.07
C PRO A 21 -3.04 -8.14 10.52
N CYS A 22 -3.56 -6.94 10.80
CA CYS A 22 -4.01 -6.53 12.13
C CYS A 22 -5.25 -5.63 12.02
N LEU A 23 -6.29 -6.18 11.39
CA LEU A 23 -7.56 -5.51 11.13
C LEU A 23 -8.72 -6.27 11.77
N ALA A 24 -9.60 -5.54 12.44
CA ALA A 24 -10.86 -6.05 12.96
C ALA A 24 -12.01 -5.20 12.42
N MET A 25 -13.10 -5.86 12.01
CA MET A 25 -14.29 -5.18 11.50
C MET A 25 -15.55 -6.01 11.79
N PRO A 26 -16.73 -5.37 11.89
CA PRO A 26 -17.98 -6.10 12.00
C PRO A 26 -18.30 -6.86 10.71
N ARG A 27 -18.66 -8.15 10.82
CA ARG A 27 -19.04 -8.99 9.67
C ARG A 27 -20.16 -8.36 8.83
N ALA A 28 -21.22 -7.85 9.47
CA ALA A 28 -22.33 -7.23 8.76
C ALA A 28 -21.91 -6.01 7.93
N ALA A 29 -21.00 -5.18 8.47
CA ALA A 29 -20.46 -4.03 7.75
C ALA A 29 -19.60 -4.47 6.55
N PHE A 30 -18.73 -5.48 6.74
CA PHE A 30 -17.92 -6.04 5.65
C PHE A 30 -18.77 -6.56 4.49
N MET A 31 -19.83 -7.31 4.79
CA MET A 31 -20.75 -7.81 3.77
C MET A 31 -21.52 -6.66 3.09
N ALA A 32 -21.93 -5.64 3.85
CA ALA A 32 -22.69 -4.50 3.32
C ALA A 32 -21.87 -3.62 2.35
N VAL A 33 -20.56 -3.51 2.55
CA VAL A 33 -19.68 -2.76 1.62
C VAL A 33 -19.23 -3.59 0.41
N GLY A 34 -19.66 -4.85 0.31
CA GLY A 34 -19.35 -5.73 -0.82
C GLY A 34 -18.14 -6.66 -0.63
N GLY A 35 -17.48 -6.63 0.53
CA GLY A 35 -16.33 -7.49 0.84
C GLY A 35 -15.02 -7.07 0.17
N GLU A 36 -14.13 -8.05 -0.06
CA GLU A 36 -12.88 -7.85 -0.78
C GLU A 36 -13.10 -7.75 -2.30
N ASN A 37 -12.22 -7.02 -2.97
CA ASN A 37 -12.22 -6.94 -4.43
C ASN A 37 -11.24 -7.96 -5.04
N GLU A 38 -11.77 -9.11 -5.47
CA GLU A 38 -10.97 -10.21 -6.03
C GLU A 38 -10.31 -9.89 -7.38
N LEU A 39 -10.68 -8.79 -8.04
CA LEU A 39 -10.11 -8.39 -9.34
C LEU A 39 -8.73 -7.73 -9.20
N ILE A 40 -8.42 -7.16 -8.03
CA ILE A 40 -7.14 -6.49 -7.80
C ILE A 40 -6.18 -7.38 -6.99
N PRO A 41 -5.04 -7.82 -7.56
CA PRO A 41 -4.05 -8.59 -6.82
C PRO A 41 -3.33 -7.76 -5.74
N ARG A 42 -3.50 -6.42 -5.74
CA ARG A 42 -2.86 -5.51 -4.82
C ARG A 42 -3.68 -4.23 -4.63
N GLY A 43 -3.61 -3.67 -3.41
CA GLY A 43 -4.33 -2.45 -3.06
C GLY A 43 -5.66 -2.71 -2.35
N LEU A 44 -5.86 -3.94 -1.86
CA LEU A 44 -7.03 -4.32 -1.08
C LEU A 44 -7.19 -3.44 0.17
N ASP A 45 -6.14 -3.22 0.96
CA ASP A 45 -6.22 -2.43 2.20
C ASP A 45 -6.77 -1.00 1.94
N PRO A 46 -6.21 -0.20 1.01
CA PRO A 46 -6.76 1.12 0.74
C PRO A 46 -8.12 1.07 0.02
N TYR A 47 -8.40 0.05 -0.79
CA TYR A 47 -9.74 -0.15 -1.36
C TYR A 47 -10.79 -0.34 -0.26
N LEU A 48 -10.59 -1.33 0.62
CA LEU A 48 -11.54 -1.67 1.66
C LEU A 48 -11.75 -0.53 2.64
N ARG A 49 -10.67 0.14 3.06
CA ARG A 49 -10.77 1.34 3.92
C ARG A 49 -11.60 2.45 3.27
N THR A 50 -11.47 2.63 1.96
CA THR A 50 -12.25 3.64 1.23
C THR A 50 -13.72 3.24 1.18
N ALA A 51 -14.04 1.98 0.86
CA ALA A 51 -15.41 1.48 0.83
C ALA A 51 -16.11 1.62 2.20
N PHE A 52 -15.42 1.29 3.30
CA PHE A 52 -15.94 1.51 4.65
C PHE A 52 -16.21 2.99 4.95
N ARG A 53 -15.31 3.90 4.55
CA ARG A 53 -15.50 5.33 4.77
C ARG A 53 -16.63 5.91 3.93
N GLU A 54 -16.75 5.48 2.68
CA GLU A 54 -17.86 5.87 1.80
C GLU A 54 -19.22 5.39 2.36
N ALA A 55 -19.23 4.27 3.07
CA ALA A 55 -20.40 3.78 3.82
C ALA A 55 -20.60 4.46 5.19
N GLY A 56 -19.82 5.50 5.52
CA GLY A 56 -19.98 6.28 6.76
C GLY A 56 -19.26 5.73 7.99
N TYR A 57 -18.46 4.67 7.86
CA TYR A 57 -17.69 4.13 8.97
C TYR A 57 -16.38 4.89 9.19
N ARG A 58 -15.95 4.91 10.46
CA ARG A 58 -14.62 5.39 10.84
C ARG A 58 -13.61 4.26 10.73
N VAL A 59 -12.43 4.58 10.20
CA VAL A 59 -11.25 3.71 10.28
C VAL A 59 -10.36 4.28 11.38
N VAL A 60 -10.04 3.46 12.37
CA VAL A 60 -9.34 3.91 13.59
C VAL A 60 -8.20 2.97 13.95
N VAL A 61 -7.22 3.52 14.66
CA VAL A 61 -6.23 2.75 15.42
C VAL A 61 -6.68 2.72 16.88
N VAL A 62 -6.76 1.52 17.45
CA VAL A 62 -7.16 1.32 18.85
C VAL A 62 -5.96 1.48 19.80
N PRO A 63 -6.17 1.93 21.05
CA PRO A 63 -5.09 2.14 22.00
C PRO A 63 -4.29 0.88 22.33
N GLY A 64 -2.97 1.04 22.51
CA GLY A 64 -2.11 -0.03 23.03
C GLY A 64 -1.86 -1.21 22.07
N VAL A 65 -2.42 -1.20 20.87
CA VAL A 65 -2.19 -2.26 19.88
C VAL A 65 -0.94 -1.97 19.07
N VAL A 66 -0.05 -2.97 19.01
CA VAL A 66 1.19 -2.95 18.22
C VAL A 66 1.24 -4.20 17.37
N TYR A 67 1.59 -4.03 16.11
CA TYR A 67 1.78 -5.11 15.16
C TYR A 67 3.09 -4.89 14.39
N HIS A 68 3.84 -5.97 14.19
CA HIS A 68 5.08 -5.96 13.42
C HIS A 68 4.95 -6.91 12.22
N HIS A 69 4.97 -6.35 11.02
CA HIS A 69 5.09 -7.15 9.80
C HIS A 69 6.57 -7.47 9.53
N LEU A 70 6.96 -8.73 9.66
CA LEU A 70 8.33 -9.13 9.38
C LEU A 70 8.59 -9.13 7.86
N PRO A 71 9.73 -8.62 7.38
CA PRO A 71 10.13 -8.75 5.99
C PRO A 71 10.52 -10.22 5.69
N PRO A 72 10.60 -10.61 4.41
CA PRO A 72 11.19 -11.89 4.03
C PRO A 72 12.61 -12.08 4.59
N ALA A 73 12.93 -13.31 4.99
CA ALA A 73 14.17 -13.64 5.70
C ALA A 73 15.47 -13.43 4.89
N THR A 74 15.39 -13.21 3.57
CA THR A 74 16.57 -12.99 2.73
C THR A 74 16.37 -11.81 1.80
N LEU A 75 17.48 -11.12 1.47
CA LEU A 75 17.47 -9.98 0.55
C LEU A 75 16.86 -10.37 -0.80
N ILE A 76 17.21 -11.52 -1.36
CA ILE A 76 16.66 -11.97 -2.65
C ILE A 76 15.14 -12.12 -2.59
N ARG A 77 14.59 -12.70 -1.51
CA ARG A 77 13.13 -12.84 -1.33
C ARG A 77 12.46 -11.47 -1.16
N LEU A 78 13.10 -10.54 -0.44
CA LEU A 78 12.63 -9.17 -0.30
C LEU A 78 12.58 -8.47 -1.67
N LEU A 79 13.65 -8.53 -2.45
CA LEU A 79 13.71 -7.89 -3.78
C LEU A 79 12.69 -8.48 -4.75
N ARG A 80 12.51 -9.82 -4.77
CA ARG A 80 11.46 -10.49 -5.56
C ARG A 80 10.06 -10.03 -5.15
N GLN A 81 9.82 -9.91 -3.84
CA GLN A 81 8.56 -9.38 -3.34
C GLN A 81 8.34 -7.95 -3.86
N PHE A 82 9.32 -7.06 -3.75
CA PHE A 82 9.21 -5.69 -4.25
C PHE A 82 9.00 -5.60 -5.76
N PHE A 83 9.68 -6.45 -6.55
CA PHE A 83 9.45 -6.55 -7.99
C PHE A 83 7.99 -6.94 -8.30
N ARG A 84 7.50 -8.03 -7.71
CA ARG A 84 6.11 -8.47 -7.85
C ARG A 84 5.13 -7.37 -7.44
N ASN A 85 5.42 -6.68 -6.34
CA ASN A 85 4.61 -5.57 -5.85
C ASN A 85 4.51 -4.43 -6.87
N GLY A 86 5.62 -4.08 -7.53
CA GLY A 86 5.66 -3.07 -8.58
C GLY A 86 4.86 -3.46 -9.81
N ALA A 87 5.03 -4.70 -10.29
CA ALA A 87 4.29 -5.24 -11.43
C ALA A 87 2.77 -5.26 -11.16
N GLN A 88 2.34 -5.84 -10.04
CA GLN A 88 0.93 -5.89 -9.64
C GLN A 88 0.32 -4.49 -9.43
N SER A 89 1.09 -3.56 -8.87
CA SER A 89 0.63 -2.17 -8.74
C SER A 89 0.41 -1.52 -10.10
N ARG A 90 1.24 -1.83 -11.11
CA ARG A 90 1.05 -1.30 -12.47
C ARG A 90 -0.15 -1.95 -13.14
N TYR A 91 -0.27 -3.27 -13.03
CA TYR A 91 -1.41 -4.04 -13.55
C TYR A 91 -2.74 -3.43 -13.08
N CYS A 92 -2.89 -3.21 -11.76
CA CYS A 92 -4.09 -2.58 -11.21
C CYS A 92 -4.29 -1.16 -11.77
N SER A 93 -3.23 -0.37 -11.90
CA SER A 93 -3.36 1.00 -12.43
C SER A 93 -3.69 1.08 -13.92
N GLN A 94 -3.53 -0.02 -14.66
CA GLN A 94 -3.86 -0.08 -16.09
C GLN A 94 -5.29 -0.59 -16.30
N LEU A 95 -5.69 -1.64 -15.57
CA LEU A 95 -6.97 -2.31 -15.78
C LEU A 95 -8.08 -1.82 -14.84
N TYR A 96 -7.72 -1.38 -13.64
CA TYR A 96 -8.65 -0.99 -12.58
C TYR A 96 -8.25 0.33 -11.90
N PRO A 97 -7.99 1.41 -12.67
CA PRO A 97 -7.46 2.67 -12.13
C PRO A 97 -8.36 3.31 -11.06
N GLU A 98 -9.66 3.06 -11.08
CA GLU A 98 -10.65 3.55 -10.12
C GLU A 98 -10.43 3.01 -8.69
N TRP A 99 -9.82 1.84 -8.55
CA TRP A 99 -9.54 1.17 -7.28
C TRP A 99 -8.08 1.34 -6.83
N VAL A 100 -7.28 2.11 -7.58
CA VAL A 100 -5.89 2.42 -7.21
C VAL A 100 -5.84 3.72 -6.43
N TYR A 101 -5.71 3.57 -5.12
CA TYR A 101 -5.53 4.65 -4.17
C TYR A 101 -4.07 4.80 -3.77
N ASP A 102 -3.59 6.04 -3.62
CA ASP A 102 -2.22 6.29 -3.15
C ASP A 102 -2.17 6.32 -1.61
N THR A 103 -1.18 5.61 -1.05
CA THR A 103 -0.98 5.58 0.40
C THR A 103 0.14 6.55 0.74
N LEU A 104 -0.24 7.73 1.24
CA LEU A 104 0.71 8.74 1.69
C LEU A 104 1.58 8.20 2.83
N GLU A 105 2.79 8.75 2.98
CA GLU A 105 3.73 8.33 4.03
C GLU A 105 3.19 8.60 5.44
N GLU A 106 2.29 9.57 5.56
CA GLU A 106 1.55 9.89 6.77
C GLU A 106 0.10 9.46 6.65
N HIS A 107 -0.44 8.94 7.75
CA HIS A 107 -1.86 8.63 7.86
C HIS A 107 -2.70 9.89 8.01
N GLY A 108 -3.80 9.93 7.27
CA GLY A 108 -4.76 11.02 7.28
C GLY A 108 -6.20 10.53 7.46
N ALA A 109 -7.05 11.41 7.97
CA ALA A 109 -8.50 11.19 8.04
C ALA A 109 -9.16 11.19 6.65
N GLY A 110 -8.52 11.81 5.66
CA GLY A 110 -9.05 11.97 4.30
C GLY A 110 -8.97 10.71 3.43
N PRO A 111 -9.72 10.70 2.31
CA PRO A 111 -9.62 9.64 1.31
C PRO A 111 -8.22 9.62 0.69
N ALA A 112 -7.74 8.42 0.41
CA ALA A 112 -6.44 8.24 -0.22
C ALA A 112 -6.46 8.86 -1.63
N PRO A 113 -5.54 9.79 -1.96
CA PRO A 113 -5.60 10.51 -3.23
C PRO A 113 -5.33 9.58 -4.41
N ARG A 114 -6.02 9.82 -5.53
CA ARG A 114 -5.66 9.20 -6.82
C ARG A 114 -4.58 10.03 -7.47
N VAL A 115 -3.49 9.39 -7.92
CA VAL A 115 -2.39 10.11 -8.57
C VAL A 115 -2.24 9.65 -10.02
N PRO A 116 -2.13 10.60 -10.98
CA PRO A 116 -1.79 10.27 -12.35
C PRO A 116 -0.44 9.53 -12.45
N VAL A 117 -0.32 8.73 -13.50
CA VAL A 117 0.84 7.86 -13.77
C VAL A 117 2.17 8.63 -13.75
N GLY A 118 2.23 9.82 -14.36
CA GLY A 118 3.44 10.64 -14.37
C GLY A 118 3.87 11.10 -12.98
N GLY A 119 2.90 11.49 -12.14
CA GLY A 119 3.16 11.84 -10.73
C GLY A 119 3.71 10.67 -9.93
N ARG A 120 3.27 9.44 -10.24
CA ARG A 120 3.78 8.21 -9.60
C ARG A 120 5.23 7.93 -10.00
N ALA A 121 5.55 8.06 -11.29
CA ALA A 121 6.92 7.85 -11.78
C ALA A 121 7.90 8.84 -11.14
N LEU A 122 7.54 10.12 -11.07
CA LEU A 122 8.36 11.15 -10.42
C LEU A 122 8.60 10.85 -8.93
N ARG A 123 7.57 10.42 -8.19
CA ARG A 123 7.71 10.04 -6.78
C ARG A 123 8.60 8.82 -6.59
N LEU A 124 8.51 7.82 -7.46
CA LEU A 124 9.40 6.65 -7.41
C LEU A 124 10.86 7.07 -7.60
N ALA A 125 11.13 7.89 -8.61
CA ALA A 125 12.48 8.41 -8.87
C ALA A 125 13.01 9.24 -7.69
N ARG A 126 12.22 10.22 -7.20
CA ARG A 126 12.58 11.03 -6.03
C ARG A 126 12.88 10.17 -4.81
N GLY A 127 12.08 9.14 -4.58
CA GLY A 127 12.25 8.25 -3.45
C GLY A 127 13.51 7.41 -3.50
N VAL A 128 13.96 6.99 -4.70
CA VAL A 128 15.26 6.30 -4.89
C VAL A 128 16.41 7.25 -4.54
N VAL A 129 16.38 8.47 -5.09
CA VAL A 129 17.42 9.48 -4.82
C VAL A 129 17.50 9.80 -3.32
N GLN A 130 16.37 10.04 -2.67
CA GLN A 130 16.32 10.31 -1.23
C GLN A 130 16.85 9.14 -0.39
N ALA A 131 16.59 7.89 -0.78
CA ALA A 131 17.11 6.72 -0.08
C ALA A 131 18.63 6.58 -0.26
N ALA A 132 19.15 6.87 -1.45
CA ALA A 132 20.57 6.83 -1.76
C ALA A 132 21.35 7.90 -0.99
N LEU A 133 20.85 9.14 -0.96
CA LEU A 133 21.46 10.24 -0.19
C LEU A 133 21.54 9.95 1.31
N LYS A 134 20.64 9.12 1.85
CA LYS A 134 20.64 8.68 3.25
C LYS A 134 21.51 7.43 3.51
N GLY A 135 22.14 6.86 2.48
CA GLY A 135 22.92 5.62 2.59
C GLY A 135 22.08 4.36 2.86
N HIS A 136 20.77 4.39 2.62
CA HIS A 136 19.87 3.27 2.89
C HIS A 136 19.86 2.26 1.72
N TRP A 137 20.98 1.58 1.47
CA TRP A 137 21.19 0.76 0.26
C TRP A 137 20.19 -0.37 0.07
N VAL A 138 19.74 -1.04 1.14
CA VAL A 138 18.68 -2.06 1.06
C VAL A 138 17.37 -1.44 0.57
N HIS A 139 17.03 -0.24 1.04
CA HIS A 139 15.83 0.49 0.62
C HIS A 139 15.94 0.96 -0.83
N VAL A 140 17.13 1.39 -1.26
CA VAL A 140 17.42 1.70 -2.67
C VAL A 140 17.15 0.48 -3.54
N ALA A 141 17.72 -0.68 -3.20
CA ALA A 141 17.51 -1.91 -3.94
C ALA A 141 16.02 -2.30 -4.02
N CYS A 142 15.29 -2.20 -2.91
CA CYS A 142 13.84 -2.47 -2.89
C CYS A 142 13.06 -1.51 -3.82
N ARG A 143 13.37 -0.22 -3.79
CA ARG A 143 12.71 0.78 -4.65
C ARG A 143 13.04 0.56 -6.13
N LEU A 144 14.27 0.20 -6.46
CA LEU A 144 14.69 -0.16 -7.82
C LEU A 144 13.99 -1.42 -8.31
N SER A 145 13.92 -2.47 -7.49
CA SER A 145 13.19 -3.71 -7.83
C SER A 145 11.71 -3.43 -8.08
N TYR A 146 11.08 -2.60 -7.24
CA TYR A 146 9.69 -2.15 -7.46
C TYR A 146 9.54 -1.40 -8.79
N ALA A 147 10.41 -0.42 -9.07
CA ALA A 147 10.36 0.33 -10.32
C ALA A 147 10.57 -0.58 -11.54
N ALA A 148 11.48 -1.56 -11.44
CA ALA A 148 11.70 -2.55 -12.49
C ALA A 148 10.45 -3.39 -12.77
N GLY A 149 9.77 -3.88 -11.73
CA GLY A 149 8.51 -4.61 -11.90
C GLY A 149 7.40 -3.75 -12.51
N TRP A 150 7.30 -2.49 -12.08
CA TRP A 150 6.33 -1.54 -12.62
C TRP A 150 6.58 -1.23 -14.10
N LEU A 151 7.84 -1.05 -14.50
CA LEU A 151 8.22 -0.84 -15.90
C LEU A 151 7.99 -2.10 -16.74
N TRP A 152 8.37 -3.27 -16.21
CA TRP A 152 8.17 -4.56 -16.88
C TRP A 152 6.70 -4.81 -17.22
N GLN A 153 5.77 -4.52 -16.29
CA GLN A 153 4.33 -4.61 -16.54
C GLN A 153 3.84 -3.54 -17.54
N SER A 154 4.43 -2.34 -17.52
CA SER A 154 4.09 -1.27 -18.48
C SER A 154 4.40 -1.64 -19.92
N LEU A 155 5.40 -2.50 -20.15
CA LEU A 155 5.80 -3.00 -21.47
C LEU A 155 4.90 -4.13 -21.99
N GLY A 156 3.75 -4.39 -21.35
CA GLY A 156 2.77 -5.38 -21.82
C GLY A 156 3.23 -6.84 -21.66
N ARG A 157 4.25 -7.10 -20.83
CA ARG A 157 4.67 -8.46 -20.51
C ARG A 157 3.68 -9.05 -19.49
N SER A 158 2.52 -9.46 -19.98
CA SER A 158 1.49 -10.18 -19.23
C SER A 158 1.92 -11.64 -19.07
N GLY A 159 2.93 -11.90 -18.25
CA GLY A 159 3.40 -13.26 -17.96
C GLY A 159 3.45 -13.48 -16.45
N ALA A 160 2.48 -14.21 -15.91
CA ALA A 160 2.37 -14.63 -14.51
C ALA A 160 3.70 -14.61 -13.72
N CYS A 161 3.72 -13.87 -12.62
CA CYS A 161 4.75 -13.95 -11.59
C CYS A 161 4.12 -14.34 -10.26
#